data_AF-A0AA97A4E0-F1
#
_entry.id   AF-A0AA97A4E0-F1
#
_cell.length_a   1.000
_cell.length_b   1.000
_cell.length_c   1.000
_cell.angle_alpha   90.00
_cell.angle_beta   90.00
_cell.angle_gamma   90.00
#
_symmetry.space_group_name_H-M   'P 1'
#
loop_
_entity.id
_entity.type
_entity.pdbx_description
1 polymer ?
#
loop_
_entity_poly.entity_id
_entity_poly.type
_entity_poly.pdbx_seq_one_letter_code
_entity_poly.pdbx_strand_id
1 'polypeptide(L)'
;MNRKEYLQKLEKHLKHLPKEDFQDTLDYFNEFFDEKENDEQAIKELGSPKDAAREILANLYDKEKIEDKPNTSNMVWLTILSILAAPIGIPLAISLVALFIILLVLIFSVFLLLISLWIVLLSLAITQLLLAFDLFTLSWSTSLLFTGLALVCLALTLLGSKFTLDLGSKTFLLVLHWIQRTIRKGEYHERA
;
A
#
# COMPACT_ATOMS: atom_id res chain seq x y z
N MET A 1 -31.64 39.79 23.83
CA MET A 1 -31.00 38.76 24.67
C MET A 1 -30.23 39.48 25.74
N ASN A 2 -30.22 38.97 26.97
CA ASN A 2 -29.41 39.50 28.07
C ASN A 2 -28.16 38.62 28.28
N ARG A 3 -27.11 39.12 28.92
CA ARG A 3 -25.83 38.44 29.22
C ARG A 3 -26.02 36.98 29.66
N LYS A 4 -26.92 36.75 30.64
CA LYS A 4 -27.20 35.41 31.17
C LYS A 4 -27.72 34.44 30.11
N GLU A 5 -28.58 34.89 29.20
CA GLU A 5 -29.11 34.06 28.12
C GLU A 5 -28.06 33.76 27.04
N TYR A 6 -27.12 34.69 26.83
CA TYR A 6 -26.04 34.52 25.87
C TYR A 6 -25.05 33.45 26.34
N LEU A 7 -24.57 33.58 27.57
CA LEU A 7 -23.61 32.65 28.16
C LEU A 7 -24.21 31.24 28.33
N GLN A 8 -25.48 31.10 28.72
CA GLN A 8 -26.14 29.79 28.79
C GLN A 8 -26.20 29.08 27.43
N LYS A 9 -26.41 29.82 26.34
CA LYS A 9 -26.40 29.24 24.99
C LYS A 9 -24.98 28.89 24.53
N LEU A 10 -24.01 29.74 24.84
CA LEU A 10 -22.59 29.51 24.56
C LEU A 10 -22.09 28.25 25.28
N GLU A 11 -22.38 28.14 26.58
CA GLU A 11 -22.06 26.97 27.42
C GLU A 11 -22.58 25.67 26.81
N LYS A 12 -23.83 25.68 26.32
CA LYS A 12 -24.45 24.51 25.69
C LYS A 12 -23.72 24.07 24.41
N HIS A 13 -23.16 25.01 23.66
CA HIS A 13 -22.37 24.72 22.46
C HIS A 13 -20.94 24.29 22.77
N LEU A 14 -20.39 24.72 23.91
CA LEU A 14 -19.01 24.44 24.35
C LEU A 14 -18.85 23.18 25.22
N LYS A 15 -19.93 22.46 25.57
CA LYS A 15 -19.89 21.26 26.46
C LYS A 15 -18.95 20.13 26.04
N HIS A 16 -18.49 20.10 24.79
CA HIS A 16 -17.60 19.06 24.28
C HIS A 16 -16.11 19.38 24.51
N LEU A 17 -15.79 20.55 25.08
CA LEU A 17 -14.43 20.97 25.36
C LEU A 17 -13.84 20.31 26.62
N PRO A 18 -12.50 20.18 26.68
CA PRO A 18 -11.80 19.86 27.92
C PRO A 18 -12.18 20.84 29.03
N LYS A 19 -12.22 20.37 30.28
CA LYS A 19 -12.72 21.17 31.41
C LYS A 19 -11.93 22.47 31.64
N GLU A 20 -10.64 22.47 31.32
CA GLU A 20 -9.74 23.61 31.45
C GLU A 20 -10.08 24.70 30.44
N ASP A 21 -10.05 24.37 29.13
CA ASP A 21 -10.40 25.32 28.06
C ASP A 21 -11.83 25.85 28.17
N PHE A 22 -12.75 25.02 28.68
CA PHE A 22 -14.14 25.40 28.89
C PHE A 22 -14.31 26.50 29.96
N GLN A 23 -13.60 26.40 31.08
CA GLN A 23 -13.66 27.43 32.14
C GLN A 23 -12.99 28.72 31.68
N ASP A 24 -11.79 28.61 31.11
CA ASP A 24 -11.03 29.76 30.61
C ASP A 24 -11.83 30.54 29.54
N THR A 25 -12.52 29.83 28.65
CA THR A 25 -13.39 30.46 27.65
C THR A 25 -14.57 31.19 28.29
N LEU A 26 -15.24 30.58 29.27
CA LEU A 26 -16.37 31.24 29.93
C LEU A 26 -15.94 32.47 30.72
N ASP A 27 -14.78 32.43 31.36
CA ASP A 27 -14.23 33.55 32.11
C ASP A 27 -13.85 34.71 31.18
N TYR A 28 -13.22 34.42 30.02
CA TYR A 28 -12.93 35.43 28.99
C TYR A 28 -14.19 36.16 28.50
N PHE A 29 -15.26 35.42 28.21
CA PHE A 29 -16.51 36.03 27.78
C PHE A 29 -17.18 36.83 28.91
N ASN A 30 -17.13 36.34 30.15
CA ASN A 30 -17.65 37.09 31.30
C ASN A 30 -16.94 38.43 31.48
N GLU A 31 -15.61 38.45 31.40
CA GLU A 31 -14.80 39.68 31.49
C GLU A 31 -15.12 40.65 30.34
N PHE A 32 -15.29 40.12 29.12
CA PHE A 32 -15.71 40.94 27.97
C PHE A 32 -17.08 41.61 28.18
N PHE A 33 -18.02 40.94 28.84
CA PHE A 33 -19.31 41.53 29.18
C PHE A 33 -19.22 42.56 30.31
N ASP A 34 -18.26 42.45 31.23
CA ASP A 34 -18.04 43.38 32.33
C ASP A 34 -17.33 44.68 31.88
N GLU A 35 -16.51 44.63 30.84
CA GLU A 35 -15.87 45.83 30.26
C GLU A 35 -16.86 46.70 29.46
N LYS A 36 -18.04 46.18 29.11
CA LYS A 36 -19.04 46.90 28.33
C LYS A 36 -20.14 47.44 29.24
N GLU A 37 -20.40 48.74 29.14
CA GLU A 37 -21.46 49.41 29.92
C GLU A 37 -22.87 48.90 29.60
N ASN A 38 -23.07 48.23 28.46
CA ASN A 38 -24.36 47.68 28.06
C ASN A 38 -24.22 46.31 27.38
N ASP A 39 -24.96 45.31 27.89
CA ASP A 39 -24.98 43.93 27.37
C ASP A 39 -25.39 43.85 25.89
N GLU A 40 -26.21 44.79 25.41
CA GLU A 40 -26.63 44.83 23.99
C GLU A 40 -25.48 45.19 23.04
N GLN A 41 -24.50 46.00 23.50
CA GLN A 41 -23.32 46.34 22.72
C GLN A 41 -22.35 45.16 22.65
N ALA A 42 -22.14 44.47 23.77
CA ALA A 42 -21.31 43.27 23.83
C ALA A 42 -21.83 42.15 22.91
N ILE A 43 -23.14 41.91 22.88
CA ILE A 43 -23.75 40.91 21.99
C ILE A 43 -23.59 41.28 20.50
N LYS A 44 -23.59 42.57 20.18
CA LYS A 44 -23.43 43.04 18.80
C LYS A 44 -22.00 42.87 18.30
N GLU A 45 -21.01 43.03 19.17
CA GLU A 45 -19.59 42.81 18.86
C GLU A 45 -19.22 41.33 18.80
N LEU A 46 -19.74 40.51 19.73
CA LEU A 46 -19.45 39.07 19.79
C LEU A 46 -20.23 38.24 18.76
N GLY A 47 -21.29 38.79 18.17
CA GLY A 47 -22.13 38.07 17.21
C GLY A 47 -22.96 36.97 17.87
N SER A 48 -23.41 35.99 17.08
CA SER A 48 -24.29 34.94 17.61
C SER A 48 -23.51 33.95 18.51
N PRO A 49 -24.10 33.44 19.62
CA PRO A 49 -23.40 32.53 20.54
C PRO A 49 -23.02 31.19 19.88
N LYS A 50 -23.62 30.86 18.74
CA LYS A 50 -23.28 29.68 17.93
C LYS A 50 -22.05 29.90 17.07
N ASP A 51 -21.88 31.11 16.54
CA ASP A 51 -20.74 31.46 15.69
C ASP A 51 -19.47 31.64 16.55
N ALA A 52 -19.60 32.32 17.68
CA ALA A 52 -18.52 32.43 18.67
C ALA A 52 -18.03 31.05 19.15
N ALA A 53 -18.95 30.14 19.48
CA ALA A 53 -18.58 28.78 19.87
C ALA A 53 -17.85 28.00 18.76
N ARG A 54 -18.25 28.21 17.50
CA ARG A 54 -17.63 27.54 16.35
C ARG A 54 -16.20 28.01 16.13
N GLU A 55 -15.94 29.30 16.29
CA GLU A 55 -14.61 29.88 16.15
C GLU A 55 -13.65 29.35 17.23
N ILE A 56 -14.11 29.27 18.48
CA ILE A 56 -13.34 28.67 19.59
C ILE A 56 -13.00 27.21 19.29
N LEU A 57 -13.99 26.41 18.89
CA LEU A 57 -13.78 25.00 18.56
C LEU A 57 -12.84 24.79 17.38
N ALA A 58 -12.89 25.67 16.36
CA ALA A 58 -11.99 25.63 15.22
C ALA A 58 -10.54 25.94 15.63
N ASN A 59 -10.34 26.99 16.43
CA ASN A 59 -9.01 27.40 16.90
C ASN A 59 -8.36 26.35 17.82
N LEU A 60 -9.16 25.66 18.65
CA LEU A 60 -8.65 24.60 19.52
C LEU A 60 -8.32 23.31 18.77
N TYR A 61 -9.10 22.96 17.75
CA TYR A 61 -8.81 21.81 16.89
C TYR A 61 -7.51 22.01 16.09
N ASP A 62 -7.26 23.22 15.59
CA ASP A 62 -6.00 23.55 14.94
C ASP A 62 -4.82 23.53 15.92
N LYS A 63 -5.04 23.89 17.19
CA LYS A 63 -4.01 23.84 18.23
C LYS A 63 -3.64 22.40 18.62
N GLU A 64 -4.61 21.50 18.81
CA GLU A 64 -4.34 20.07 19.05
C GLU A 64 -3.53 19.42 17.91
N LYS A 65 -3.81 19.80 16.66
CA LYS A 65 -3.08 19.27 15.50
C LYS A 65 -1.61 19.74 15.43
N ILE A 66 -1.28 20.86 16.09
CA ILE A 66 0.06 21.45 16.12
C ILE A 66 0.81 21.06 17.41
N GLU A 67 0.10 20.80 18.52
CA GLU A 67 0.67 20.44 19.82
C GLU A 67 0.85 18.92 20.05
N ASP A 68 0.75 18.09 19.01
CA ASP A 68 1.27 16.71 18.99
C ASP A 68 2.81 16.71 19.02
N LYS A 69 3.37 17.38 20.03
CA LYS A 69 4.79 17.47 20.34
C LYS A 69 5.14 16.19 21.07
N PRO A 70 5.93 15.27 20.47
CA PRO A 70 6.29 14.04 21.14
C PRO A 70 6.98 14.39 22.45
N ASN A 71 6.44 13.88 23.56
CA ASN A 71 7.07 14.02 24.86
C ASN A 71 8.53 13.54 24.74
N THR A 72 9.50 14.40 25.05
CA THR A 72 10.92 14.14 24.80
C THR A 72 11.39 12.87 25.49
N SER A 73 10.72 12.46 26.58
CA SER A 73 10.96 11.20 27.27
C SER A 73 10.58 9.98 26.42
N ASN A 74 9.46 10.03 25.69
CA ASN A 74 9.05 8.97 24.76
C ASN A 74 9.97 8.93 23.53
N MET A 75 10.50 10.09 23.11
CA MET A 75 11.44 10.17 21.99
C MET A 75 12.83 9.63 22.36
N VAL A 76 13.30 9.85 23.60
CA VAL A 76 14.51 9.21 24.14
C VAL A 76 14.31 7.70 24.30
N TRP A 77 13.15 7.26 24.78
CA TRP A 77 12.84 5.83 24.88
C TRP A 77 12.77 5.14 23.52
N LEU A 78 12.13 5.78 22.53
CA LEU A 78 12.03 5.27 21.16
C LEU A 78 13.40 5.21 20.45
N THR A 79 14.27 6.19 20.68
CA THR A 79 15.64 6.18 20.12
C THR A 79 16.51 5.10 20.75
N ILE A 80 16.44 4.89 22.07
CA ILE A 80 17.12 3.76 22.74
C ILE A 80 16.59 2.42 22.22
N LEU A 81 15.28 2.30 22.04
CA LEU A 81 14.64 1.09 21.52
C LEU A 81 15.06 0.83 20.06
N SER A 82 15.19 1.88 19.24
CA SER A 82 15.65 1.77 17.85
C SER A 82 17.12 1.36 17.77
N ILE A 83 17.99 1.88 18.64
CA ILE A 83 19.40 1.48 18.71
C ILE A 83 19.55 0.01 19.14
N LEU A 84 18.69 -0.47 20.06
CA LEU A 84 18.68 -1.85 20.50
C LEU A 84 18.00 -2.80 19.50
N ALA A 85 17.01 -2.31 18.75
CA ALA A 85 16.31 -3.06 17.71
C ALA A 85 17.13 -3.15 16.41
N ALA A 86 17.96 -2.15 16.10
CA ALA A 86 18.81 -2.11 14.91
C ALA A 86 19.73 -3.35 14.72
N PRO A 87 20.46 -3.86 15.74
CA PRO A 87 21.34 -5.02 15.57
C PRO A 87 20.57 -6.32 15.25
N ILE A 88 19.28 -6.41 15.53
CA ILE A 88 18.45 -7.58 15.20
C ILE A 88 17.62 -7.30 13.94
N GLY A 89 17.09 -6.09 13.80
CA GLY A 89 16.24 -5.67 12.69
C GLY A 89 16.98 -5.59 11.36
N ILE A 90 18.22 -5.08 11.35
CA ILE A 90 19.02 -4.97 10.12
C ILE A 90 19.37 -6.36 9.57
N PRO A 91 19.93 -7.32 10.35
CA PRO A 91 20.19 -8.67 9.85
C PRO A 91 18.91 -9.40 9.44
N LEU A 92 17.80 -9.22 10.18
CA LEU A 92 16.53 -9.83 9.84
C LEU A 92 15.97 -9.30 8.51
N ALA A 93 16.05 -7.99 8.28
CA ALA A 93 15.63 -7.37 7.03
C ALA A 93 16.47 -7.86 5.84
N ILE A 94 17.79 -7.93 6.01
CA ILE A 94 18.70 -8.46 4.98
C ILE A 94 18.39 -9.94 4.70
N SER A 95 18.16 -10.74 5.74
CA SER A 95 17.81 -12.16 5.59
C SER A 95 16.51 -12.35 4.82
N LEU A 96 15.49 -11.53 5.08
CA LEU A 96 14.20 -11.58 4.39
C LEU A 96 14.34 -11.19 2.91
N VAL A 97 15.13 -10.17 2.61
CA VAL A 97 15.45 -9.79 1.21
C VAL A 97 16.24 -10.89 0.51
N ALA A 98 17.24 -11.47 1.16
CA ALA A 98 18.02 -12.57 0.60
C ALA A 98 17.15 -13.79 0.30
N LEU A 99 16.22 -14.15 1.21
CA LEU A 99 15.26 -15.24 0.99
C LEU A 99 14.38 -14.95 -0.22
N PHE A 100 13.88 -13.73 -0.35
CA PHE A 100 13.09 -13.32 -1.50
C PHE A 100 13.86 -13.44 -2.83
N ILE A 101 15.14 -13.04 -2.83
CA ILE A 101 16.01 -13.19 -4.00
C ILE A 101 16.21 -14.68 -4.35
N ILE A 102 16.48 -15.53 -3.35
CA ILE A 102 16.65 -16.98 -3.56
C ILE A 102 15.38 -17.59 -4.16
N LEU A 103 14.21 -17.22 -3.64
CA LEU A 103 12.92 -17.65 -4.16
C LEU A 103 12.75 -17.26 -5.64
N LEU A 104 13.08 -16.02 -5.99
CA LEU A 104 13.00 -15.53 -7.36
C LEU A 104 13.95 -16.30 -8.29
N VAL A 105 15.19 -16.51 -7.87
CA VAL A 105 16.18 -17.30 -8.63
C VAL A 105 15.70 -18.73 -8.82
N LEU A 106 15.09 -19.35 -7.80
CA LEU A 106 14.55 -20.70 -7.90
C LEU A 106 13.41 -20.79 -8.91
N ILE A 107 12.46 -19.86 -8.85
CA ILE A 107 11.36 -19.77 -9.83
C ILE A 107 11.91 -19.60 -11.25
N PHE A 108 12.90 -18.72 -11.41
CA PHE A 108 13.54 -18.49 -12.70
C PHE A 108 14.29 -19.72 -13.21
N SER A 109 14.99 -20.43 -12.34
CA SER A 109 15.70 -21.68 -12.67
C SER A 109 14.74 -22.77 -13.17
N VAL A 110 13.59 -22.95 -12.50
CA VAL A 110 12.55 -23.89 -12.96
C VAL A 110 12.03 -23.50 -14.35
N PHE A 111 11.86 -22.21 -14.61
CA PHE A 111 11.44 -21.73 -15.93
C PHE A 111 12.47 -22.04 -17.02
N LEU A 112 13.77 -21.85 -16.73
CA LEU A 112 14.85 -22.22 -17.65
C LEU A 112 14.89 -23.72 -17.94
N LEU A 113 14.67 -24.57 -16.92
CA LEU A 113 14.60 -26.02 -17.09
C LEU A 113 13.44 -26.42 -18.00
N LEU A 114 12.26 -25.82 -17.82
CA LEU A 114 11.11 -26.04 -18.70
C LEU A 114 11.40 -25.63 -20.14
N ILE A 115 12.04 -24.47 -20.35
CA ILE A 115 12.46 -24.02 -21.69
C ILE A 115 13.44 -25.02 -22.31
N SER A 116 14.46 -25.44 -21.55
CA SER A 116 15.45 -26.42 -22.00
C SER A 116 14.79 -27.74 -22.43
N LEU A 117 13.81 -28.23 -21.66
CA LEU A 117 13.04 -29.42 -21.99
C LEU A 117 12.34 -29.29 -23.35
N TRP A 118 11.72 -28.14 -23.64
CA TRP A 118 11.10 -27.89 -24.95
C TRP A 118 12.11 -27.86 -26.09
N ILE A 119 13.31 -27.29 -25.86
CA ILE A 119 14.39 -27.26 -26.86
C ILE A 119 14.85 -28.68 -27.21
N VAL A 120 15.02 -29.56 -26.21
CA VAL A 120 15.40 -30.96 -26.42
C VAL A 120 14.33 -31.75 -27.18
N LEU A 121 13.05 -31.55 -26.83
CA LEU A 121 11.96 -32.19 -27.56
C LEU A 121 11.88 -31.71 -29.02
N LEU A 122 12.16 -30.43 -29.27
CA LEU A 122 12.18 -29.85 -30.61
C LEU A 122 13.36 -30.38 -31.43
N SER A 123 14.57 -30.47 -30.85
CA SER A 123 15.73 -31.05 -31.54
C SER A 123 15.50 -32.52 -31.87
N LEU A 124 14.94 -33.30 -30.94
CA LEU A 124 14.57 -34.70 -31.19
C LEU A 124 13.59 -34.83 -32.34
N ALA A 125 12.55 -33.99 -32.40
CA ALA A 125 11.58 -34.03 -33.48
C ALA A 125 12.20 -33.74 -34.85
N ILE A 126 13.15 -32.80 -34.93
CA ILE A 126 13.90 -32.50 -36.15
C ILE A 126 14.76 -33.68 -36.58
N THR A 127 15.51 -34.27 -35.64
CA THR A 127 16.35 -35.44 -35.94
C THR A 127 15.54 -36.62 -36.45
N GLN A 128 14.36 -36.88 -35.87
CA GLN A 128 13.45 -37.93 -36.35
C GLN A 128 12.92 -37.65 -37.76
N LEU A 129 12.67 -36.39 -38.10
CA LEU A 129 12.22 -36.00 -39.44
C LEU A 129 13.30 -36.22 -40.51
N LEU A 130 14.55 -35.93 -40.18
CA LEU A 130 15.69 -36.18 -41.08
C LEU A 130 15.92 -37.69 -41.29
N LEU A 131 15.90 -38.49 -40.22
CA LEU A 131 16.00 -39.95 -40.28
C LEU A 131 14.85 -40.58 -41.08
N ALA A 132 13.64 -40.05 -40.96
CA ALA A 132 12.50 -40.53 -41.71
C ALA A 132 12.67 -40.35 -43.23
N PHE A 133 13.35 -39.27 -43.65
CA PHE A 133 13.66 -39.01 -45.05
C PHE A 133 14.70 -40.00 -45.59
N ASP A 134 15.75 -40.29 -44.83
CA ASP A 134 16.77 -41.27 -45.24
C ASP A 134 16.19 -42.70 -45.33
N LEU A 135 15.36 -43.10 -44.36
CA LEU A 135 14.74 -44.43 -44.31
C LEU A 135 13.64 -44.65 -45.36
N PHE A 136 13.21 -43.59 -46.04
CA PHE A 136 12.12 -43.64 -47.03
C PHE A 136 12.44 -44.56 -48.21
N THR A 137 13.73 -44.67 -48.53
CA THR A 137 14.24 -45.52 -49.61
C THR A 137 14.30 -47.00 -49.25
N LEU A 138 14.33 -47.35 -47.96
CA LEU A 138 14.36 -48.74 -47.50
C LEU A 138 12.97 -49.30 -47.22
N SER A 139 12.12 -48.54 -46.54
CA SER A 139 10.78 -49.01 -46.17
C SER A 139 9.81 -47.85 -45.93
N TRP A 140 8.80 -47.78 -46.78
CA TRP A 140 7.78 -46.73 -46.77
C TRP A 140 6.98 -46.69 -45.45
N SER A 141 6.72 -47.86 -44.85
CA SER A 141 5.95 -47.99 -43.62
C SER A 141 6.66 -47.39 -42.41
N THR A 142 7.95 -47.64 -42.23
CA THR A 142 8.73 -47.09 -41.12
C THR A 142 8.85 -45.57 -41.23
N SER A 143 9.08 -45.03 -42.43
CA SER A 143 9.17 -43.58 -42.61
C SER A 143 7.86 -42.86 -42.30
N LEU A 144 6.71 -43.45 -42.65
CA LEU A 144 5.41 -42.89 -42.28
C LEU A 144 5.19 -42.86 -40.74
N LEU A 145 5.65 -43.90 -40.03
CA LEU A 145 5.56 -43.93 -38.57
C LEU A 145 6.46 -42.88 -37.91
N PHE A 146 7.72 -42.73 -38.36
CA PHE A 146 8.65 -41.74 -37.81
C PHE A 146 8.23 -40.30 -38.12
N THR A 147 7.72 -40.02 -39.32
CA THR A 147 7.16 -38.71 -39.67
C THR A 147 5.91 -38.38 -38.84
N GLY A 148 5.00 -39.34 -38.65
CA GLY A 148 3.84 -39.17 -37.76
C GLY A 148 4.25 -38.88 -36.32
N LEU A 149 5.22 -39.61 -35.79
CA LEU A 149 5.75 -39.40 -34.44
C LEU A 149 6.43 -38.04 -34.29
N ALA A 150 7.22 -37.63 -35.29
CA ALA A 150 7.87 -36.32 -35.33
C ALA A 150 6.84 -35.17 -35.34
N LEU A 151 5.75 -35.31 -36.10
CA LEU A 151 4.65 -34.34 -36.14
C LEU A 151 3.93 -34.20 -34.80
N VAL A 152 3.67 -35.33 -34.12
CA VAL A 152 3.06 -35.31 -32.77
C VAL A 152 4.00 -34.64 -31.77
N CYS A 153 5.30 -34.95 -31.80
CA CYS A 153 6.29 -34.28 -30.96
C CYS A 153 6.39 -32.78 -31.25
N LEU A 154 6.37 -32.36 -32.52
CA LEU A 154 6.34 -30.92 -32.89
C LEU A 154 5.06 -30.23 -32.44
N ALA A 155 3.91 -30.89 -32.56
CA ALA A 155 2.65 -30.33 -32.07
C ALA A 155 2.68 -30.12 -30.56
N LEU A 156 3.21 -31.10 -29.81
CA LEU A 156 3.37 -31.02 -28.36
C LEU A 156 4.37 -29.93 -27.94
N THR A 157 5.48 -29.77 -28.65
CA THR A 157 6.47 -28.71 -28.34
C THR A 157 5.91 -27.32 -28.60
N LEU A 158 5.18 -27.11 -29.69
CA LEU A 158 4.55 -25.83 -30.00
C LEU A 158 3.41 -25.50 -29.02
N LEU A 159 2.59 -26.48 -28.64
CA LEU A 159 1.51 -26.27 -27.68
C LEU A 159 2.07 -25.98 -26.28
N GLY A 160 3.07 -26.76 -25.88
CA GLY A 160 3.73 -26.65 -24.59
C GLY A 160 4.53 -25.37 -24.41
N SER A 161 5.28 -24.94 -25.44
CA SER A 161 6.01 -23.67 -25.42
C SER A 161 5.06 -22.46 -25.37
N LYS A 162 3.92 -22.51 -26.07
CA LYS A 162 2.89 -21.47 -25.91
C LYS A 162 2.29 -21.44 -24.51
N PHE A 163 2.06 -22.61 -23.91
CA PHE A 163 1.54 -22.72 -22.56
C PHE A 163 2.52 -22.14 -21.52
N THR A 164 3.82 -22.42 -21.63
CA THR A 164 4.83 -21.84 -20.72
C THR A 164 4.98 -20.34 -20.89
N LEU A 165 4.89 -19.82 -22.11
CA LEU A 165 4.92 -18.37 -22.37
C LEU A 165 3.66 -17.66 -21.83
N ASP A 166 2.48 -18.23 -22.01
CA ASP A 166 1.24 -17.68 -21.46
C ASP A 166 1.27 -17.68 -19.93
N LEU A 167 1.71 -18.79 -19.32
CA LEU A 167 1.88 -18.90 -17.87
C LEU A 167 2.93 -17.90 -17.32
N GLY A 168 4.05 -17.73 -18.03
CA GLY A 168 5.08 -16.74 -17.72
C GLY A 168 4.57 -15.29 -17.83
N SER A 169 3.81 -14.99 -18.88
CA SER A 169 3.24 -13.65 -19.08
C SER A 169 2.21 -13.31 -18.00
N LYS A 170 1.37 -14.27 -17.60
CA LYS A 170 0.37 -14.09 -16.55
C LYS A 170 0.99 -13.92 -15.17
N THR A 171 2.00 -14.72 -14.84
CA THR A 171 2.73 -14.58 -13.57
C THR A 171 3.49 -13.25 -13.51
N PHE A 172 4.12 -12.82 -14.60
CA PHE A 172 4.78 -11.52 -14.70
C PHE A 172 3.80 -10.33 -14.58
N LEU A 173 2.66 -10.39 -15.27
CA LEU A 173 1.63 -9.35 -15.19
C LEU A 173 1.01 -9.26 -13.79
N LEU A 174 0.80 -10.39 -13.11
CA LEU A 174 0.30 -10.39 -11.73
C LEU A 174 1.30 -9.72 -10.77
N VAL A 175 2.59 -9.98 -10.93
CA VAL A 175 3.64 -9.32 -10.14
C VAL A 175 3.66 -7.82 -10.42
N LEU A 176 3.60 -7.40 -11.69
CA LEU A 176 3.52 -5.98 -12.05
C LEU A 176 2.27 -5.30 -11.50
N HIS A 177 1.11 -5.94 -11.61
CA HIS A 177 -0.14 -5.42 -11.07
C HIS A 177 -0.09 -5.31 -9.54
N TRP A 178 0.53 -6.29 -8.87
CA TRP A 178 0.71 -6.25 -7.42
C TRP A 178 1.62 -5.10 -6.99
N ILE A 179 2.75 -4.89 -7.70
CA ILE A 179 3.66 -3.75 -7.50
C ILE A 179 2.96 -2.40 -7.75
N GLN A 180 2.19 -2.28 -8.83
CA GLN A 180 1.42 -1.06 -9.10
C GLN A 180 0.37 -0.80 -8.01
N ARG A 181 -0.25 -1.86 -7.49
CA ARG A 181 -1.25 -1.76 -6.41
C ARG A 181 -0.63 -1.34 -5.08
N THR A 182 0.58 -1.79 -4.76
CA THR A 182 1.29 -1.34 -3.56
C THR A 182 1.76 0.10 -3.69
N ILE A 183 2.26 0.52 -4.86
CA ILE A 183 2.63 1.93 -5.11
C ILE A 183 1.41 2.85 -5.00
N ARG A 184 0.28 2.50 -5.64
CA ARG A 184 -0.95 3.31 -5.61
C ARG A 184 -1.58 3.38 -4.22
N LYS A 185 -1.36 2.40 -3.35
CA LYS A 185 -1.81 2.45 -1.95
C LYS A 185 -0.93 3.34 -1.07
N GLY A 186 0.35 3.53 -1.41
CA GLY A 186 1.25 4.46 -0.72
C GLY A 186 0.80 5.91 -0.86
N GLU A 187 0.35 6.32 -2.05
CA GLU A 187 -0.07 7.72 -2.31
C GLU A 187 -1.34 8.17 -1.57
N TYR A 188 -2.19 7.26 -1.08
CA TYR A 188 -3.37 7.64 -0.29
C TYR A 188 -3.03 7.98 1.16
N HIS A 189 -1.90 7.48 1.69
CA HIS A 189 -1.49 7.76 3.07
C HIS A 189 -0.69 9.06 3.21
N GLU A 190 -0.18 9.66 2.13
CA GLU A 190 0.47 10.97 2.16
C GLU A 190 -0.49 12.16 1.98
N ARG A 191 -1.76 11.90 1.64
CA ARG A 191 -2.76 12.95 1.36
C ARG A 191 -3.93 13.01 2.36
N ALA A 192 -3.88 12.22 3.43
CA ALA A 192 -4.86 12.22 4.52
C ALA A 192 -4.20 12.77 5.79
#